data_AF-A0A9J6QY99-F1
#
_entry.id   AF-A0A9J6QY99-F1
#
_cell.length_a   1.000
_cell.length_b   1.000
_cell.length_c   1.000
_cell.angle_alpha   90.00
_cell.angle_beta   90.00
_cell.angle_gamma   90.00
#
_symmetry.space_group_name_H-M   'P 1'
#
loop_
_entity.id
_entity.type
_entity.pdbx_description
1 polymer ?
#
loop_
_entity_poly.entity_id
_entity_poly.type
_entity_poly.pdbx_seq_one_letter_code
_entity_poly.pdbx_strand_id
1 'polypeptide(L)'
;MKEYERQQILRYVEILYDCQRLVNDSCNVEVVLSRYELLLQTITELMGYSESDLYEAGVEFKEPLEETLEFLYDNETTVINQAIERCIDKKLTTLKSDKERLTALDSAYQQLNALENLGYGSRKHLKEMYRNRYDNLLHDFEEHTSQPETKCKKTKELIFPEYINIYIQFGYSISKNFNKAVRIIRTFPGYKVQNEGKGVTHSCHFKKATDFLYFISDIEELLFTINNWKGSLLLINNLQKSYSEYVQYRCRLASKFPKYKPVLFNGCCSLEKLPLPFVHYPSGTFFAFSEKIDSTLYFCSCQKKSALNYLKMHKKIPMPSIFSDDGIEYLTEESLNFRDKLCFKCNHAVPKGSYCNPMYGTLFEQKYGWYIKQKFFELGIDPNTFQVTEPTLKNCPSDIYQEIIRYKNLIKQSSSNINNPNKRVEDQLFEIRDAVETKVENIVRTEFGYPKKGEKWVSETTLYYIISGLYPNVTIKRHYRPKWLVGLELDIYIHEKRLAFEYQGIQHFQPVQHWGGQCQLEIQQEHDKRKADICKNRGITLIAINYDEQLTEENVKSIIDSYL
;
A
#
# COMPACT_ATOMS: atom_id res chain seq x y z
N MET A 1 -0.48 -7.80 -62.44
CA MET A 1 -1.34 -7.45 -61.28
C MET A 1 -2.66 -6.78 -61.68
N LYS A 2 -3.78 -7.01 -60.98
CA LYS A 2 -5.01 -6.20 -61.14
C LYS A 2 -4.86 -4.85 -60.41
N GLU A 3 -5.37 -3.76 -60.98
CA GLU A 3 -5.25 -2.40 -60.41
C GLU A 3 -5.69 -2.31 -58.93
N TYR A 4 -6.73 -3.06 -58.56
CA TYR A 4 -7.20 -3.15 -57.17
C TYR A 4 -6.17 -3.77 -56.21
N GLU A 5 -5.47 -4.84 -56.63
CA GLU A 5 -4.43 -5.49 -55.81
C GLU A 5 -3.23 -4.56 -55.64
N ARG A 6 -2.87 -3.82 -56.69
CA ARG A 6 -1.82 -2.80 -56.65
C ARG A 6 -2.12 -1.70 -55.63
N GLN A 7 -3.35 -1.18 -55.65
CA GLN A 7 -3.79 -0.15 -54.72
C GLN A 7 -3.84 -0.65 -53.27
N GLN A 8 -4.19 -1.93 -53.05
CA GLN A 8 -4.21 -2.53 -51.73
C GLN A 8 -2.80 -2.69 -51.14
N ILE A 9 -1.82 -3.14 -51.94
CA ILE A 9 -0.40 -3.24 -51.53
C ILE A 9 0.14 -1.86 -51.14
N LEU A 10 -0.07 -0.84 -51.99
CA LEU A 10 0.39 0.52 -51.71
C LEU A 10 -0.22 1.08 -50.42
N ARG A 11 -1.50 0.80 -50.17
CA ARG A 11 -2.18 1.19 -48.93
C ARG A 11 -1.56 0.54 -47.69
N TYR A 12 -1.22 -0.74 -47.76
CA TYR A 12 -0.54 -1.41 -46.65
C TYR A 12 0.85 -0.81 -46.39
N VAL A 13 1.59 -0.47 -47.44
CA VAL A 13 2.89 0.20 -47.29
C VAL A 13 2.75 1.58 -46.65
N GLU A 14 1.74 2.37 -47.02
CA GLU A 14 1.44 3.65 -46.35
C GLU A 14 1.16 3.45 -44.84
N ILE A 15 0.36 2.42 -44.50
CA ILE A 15 0.06 2.06 -43.10
C ILE A 15 1.34 1.66 -42.36
N LEU A 16 2.24 0.90 -42.98
CA LEU A 16 3.53 0.52 -42.37
C LEU A 16 4.36 1.75 -42.00
N TYR A 17 4.53 2.70 -42.92
CA TYR A 17 5.32 3.91 -42.65
C TYR A 17 4.72 4.76 -41.54
N ASP A 18 3.39 4.92 -41.55
CA ASP A 18 2.69 5.66 -40.49
C ASP A 18 2.81 4.96 -39.13
N CYS A 19 2.71 3.64 -39.08
CA CYS A 19 2.89 2.86 -37.85
C CYS A 19 4.32 2.95 -37.34
N GLN A 20 5.32 2.77 -38.21
CA GLN A 20 6.74 2.87 -37.85
C GLN A 20 7.07 4.23 -37.25
N ARG A 21 6.61 5.32 -37.88
CA ARG A 21 6.79 6.69 -37.37
C ARG A 21 6.19 6.84 -35.97
N LEU A 22 4.94 6.41 -35.77
CA LEU A 22 4.25 6.57 -34.49
C LEU A 22 4.85 5.69 -33.38
N VAL A 23 5.29 4.48 -33.70
CA VAL A 23 5.98 3.59 -32.74
C VAL A 23 7.27 4.23 -32.24
N ASN A 24 8.04 4.87 -33.13
CA ASN A 24 9.33 5.47 -32.79
C ASN A 24 9.19 6.83 -32.10
N ASP A 25 8.25 7.67 -32.52
CA ASP A 25 8.22 9.09 -32.13
C ASP A 25 7.12 9.46 -31.12
N SER A 26 6.07 8.64 -30.99
CA SER A 26 4.95 8.96 -30.11
C SER A 26 5.38 9.03 -28.65
N CYS A 27 4.89 10.05 -27.95
CA CYS A 27 5.01 10.19 -26.50
C CYS A 27 3.76 9.70 -25.76
N ASN A 28 2.89 8.94 -26.42
CA ASN A 28 1.71 8.29 -25.86
C ASN A 28 1.86 6.78 -26.04
N VAL A 29 1.97 6.06 -24.92
CA VAL A 29 2.21 4.61 -24.89
C VAL A 29 1.03 3.81 -25.45
N GLU A 30 -0.22 4.25 -25.26
CA GLU A 30 -1.39 3.59 -25.87
C GLU A 30 -1.34 3.64 -27.39
N VAL A 31 -0.93 4.78 -27.94
CA VAL A 31 -0.74 4.96 -29.39
C VAL A 31 0.38 4.05 -29.88
N VAL A 32 1.49 3.94 -29.13
CA VAL A 32 2.59 3.03 -29.51
C VAL A 32 2.12 1.58 -29.50
N LEU A 33 1.43 1.11 -28.44
CA LEU A 33 0.90 -0.25 -28.34
C LEU A 33 -0.02 -0.57 -29.53
N SER A 34 -1.00 0.29 -29.80
CA SER A 34 -1.94 0.10 -30.92
C SER A 34 -1.25 0.12 -32.28
N ARG A 35 -0.24 0.97 -32.48
CA ARG A 35 0.48 1.06 -33.76
C ARG A 35 1.50 -0.05 -33.94
N TYR A 36 2.03 -0.60 -32.85
CA TYR A 36 2.90 -1.76 -32.86
C TYR A 36 2.14 -3.01 -33.30
N GLU A 37 0.95 -3.23 -32.74
CA GLU A 37 0.07 -4.34 -33.15
C GLU A 37 -0.35 -4.21 -34.63
N LEU A 38 -0.76 -3.01 -35.06
CA LEU A 38 -1.11 -2.75 -36.45
C LEU A 38 0.08 -2.90 -37.40
N LEU A 39 1.31 -2.58 -36.96
CA LEU A 39 2.54 -2.80 -37.72
C LEU A 39 2.73 -4.31 -37.98
N LEU A 40 2.67 -5.14 -36.93
CA LEU A 40 2.82 -6.59 -37.03
C LEU A 40 1.75 -7.21 -37.96
N GLN A 41 0.50 -6.77 -37.81
CA GLN A 41 -0.60 -7.22 -38.66
C GLN A 41 -0.37 -6.83 -40.13
N THR A 42 0.05 -5.59 -40.38
CA THR A 42 0.25 -5.10 -41.75
C THR A 42 1.42 -5.81 -42.45
N ILE A 43 2.50 -6.13 -41.73
CA ILE A 43 3.60 -6.96 -42.26
C ILE A 43 3.08 -8.35 -42.62
N THR A 44 2.27 -8.96 -41.74
CA THR A 44 1.67 -10.27 -41.97
C THR A 44 0.78 -10.28 -43.22
N GLU A 45 -0.04 -9.24 -43.43
CA GLU A 45 -0.87 -9.10 -44.63
C GLU A 45 -0.01 -8.95 -45.91
N LEU A 46 1.11 -8.21 -45.83
CA LEU A 46 2.03 -8.05 -46.95
C LEU A 46 2.79 -9.34 -47.30
N MET A 47 3.08 -10.20 -46.31
CA MET A 47 3.64 -11.54 -46.54
C MET A 47 2.69 -12.47 -47.30
N GLY A 48 1.40 -12.13 -47.41
CA GLY A 48 0.43 -12.86 -48.24
C GLY A 48 0.62 -12.67 -49.75
N TYR A 49 1.44 -11.71 -50.17
CA TYR A 49 1.76 -11.44 -51.59
C TYR A 49 3.11 -12.05 -51.97
N SER A 50 3.25 -12.49 -53.23
CA SER A 50 4.53 -12.97 -53.71
C SER A 50 5.52 -11.81 -53.93
N GLU A 51 6.82 -12.09 -53.90
CA GLU A 51 7.85 -11.07 -54.21
C GLU A 51 7.65 -10.42 -55.58
N SER A 52 7.17 -11.20 -56.56
CA SER A 52 6.83 -10.69 -57.89
C SER A 52 5.67 -9.70 -57.86
N ASP A 53 4.68 -9.92 -57.01
CA ASP A 53 3.55 -8.99 -56.84
C ASP A 53 4.04 -7.69 -56.18
N LEU A 54 4.81 -7.76 -55.10
CA LEU A 54 5.35 -6.56 -54.45
C LEU A 54 6.20 -5.71 -55.42
N TYR A 55 7.04 -6.37 -56.23
CA TYR A 55 7.84 -5.71 -57.26
C TYR A 55 6.99 -5.07 -58.37
N GLU A 56 5.96 -5.76 -58.88
CA GLU A 56 5.01 -5.19 -59.86
C GLU A 56 4.23 -3.99 -59.29
N ALA A 57 4.00 -3.93 -57.98
CA ALA A 57 3.39 -2.78 -57.31
C ALA A 57 4.35 -1.58 -57.16
N GLY A 58 5.66 -1.80 -57.37
CA GLY A 58 6.72 -0.81 -57.20
C GLY A 58 7.23 -0.71 -55.75
N VAL A 59 7.10 -1.78 -54.98
CA VAL A 59 7.50 -1.85 -53.57
C VAL A 59 8.67 -2.82 -53.44
N GLU A 60 9.77 -2.33 -52.84
CA GLU A 60 10.95 -3.14 -52.55
C GLU A 60 11.35 -2.94 -51.09
N PHE A 61 11.42 -4.04 -50.33
CA PHE A 61 11.87 -4.04 -48.94
C PHE A 61 13.36 -4.33 -48.87
N LYS A 62 14.08 -3.65 -47.97
CA LYS A 62 15.53 -3.82 -47.80
C LYS A 62 15.91 -5.18 -47.20
N GLU A 63 15.02 -5.73 -46.37
CA GLU A 63 15.18 -6.99 -45.66
C GLU A 63 13.92 -7.83 -45.90
N PRO A 64 14.01 -9.16 -45.84
CA PRO A 64 12.83 -10.02 -45.94
C PRO A 64 11.79 -9.65 -44.87
N LEU A 65 10.51 -9.64 -45.27
CA LEU A 65 9.41 -9.32 -44.36
C LEU A 65 9.31 -10.30 -43.18
N GLU A 66 9.68 -11.56 -43.40
CA GLU A 66 9.68 -12.60 -42.38
C GLU A 66 10.75 -12.37 -41.30
N GLU A 67 11.97 -12.01 -41.71
CA GLU A 67 13.05 -11.60 -40.78
C GLU A 67 12.70 -10.31 -40.03
N THR A 68 12.07 -9.36 -40.73
CA THR A 68 11.59 -8.10 -40.10
C THR A 68 10.54 -8.39 -39.03
N LEU A 69 9.62 -9.32 -39.30
CA LEU A 69 8.55 -9.70 -38.38
C LEU A 69 9.12 -10.39 -37.12
N GLU A 70 10.05 -11.33 -37.30
CA GLU A 70 10.75 -12.02 -36.20
C GLU A 70 11.52 -11.02 -35.33
N PHE A 71 12.27 -10.10 -35.95
CA PHE A 71 12.97 -9.03 -35.24
C PHE A 71 12.02 -8.17 -34.39
N LEU A 72 10.84 -7.82 -34.91
CA LEU A 72 9.87 -7.04 -34.15
C LEU A 72 9.34 -7.83 -32.95
N TYR A 73 8.94 -9.09 -33.13
CA TYR A 73 8.49 -9.92 -32.01
C TYR A 73 9.55 -10.02 -30.89
N ASP A 74 10.82 -10.19 -31.24
CA ASP A 74 11.91 -10.29 -30.27
C ASP A 74 12.21 -8.97 -29.55
N ASN A 75 11.90 -7.82 -30.17
CA ASN A 75 12.21 -6.49 -29.65
C ASN A 75 11.00 -5.72 -29.10
N GLU A 76 9.80 -6.30 -29.10
CA GLU A 76 8.56 -5.67 -28.64
C GLU A 76 8.71 -5.00 -27.27
N THR A 77 9.23 -5.72 -26.28
CA THR A 77 9.39 -5.19 -24.92
C THR A 77 10.35 -4.00 -24.88
N THR A 78 11.45 -4.07 -25.63
CA THR A 78 12.44 -2.97 -25.70
C THR A 78 11.84 -1.72 -26.33
N VAL A 79 11.10 -1.87 -27.43
CA VAL A 79 10.46 -0.74 -28.12
C VAL A 79 9.40 -0.08 -27.23
N ILE A 80 8.58 -0.87 -26.55
CA ILE A 80 7.57 -0.36 -25.61
C ILE A 80 8.23 0.32 -24.40
N ASN A 81 9.33 -0.22 -23.87
CA ASN A 81 10.07 0.37 -22.76
C ASN A 81 10.63 1.75 -23.13
N GLN A 82 11.20 1.89 -24.32
CA GLN A 82 11.66 3.18 -24.82
C GLN A 82 10.50 4.18 -24.96
N ALA A 83 9.32 3.74 -25.38
CA ALA A 83 8.13 4.59 -25.44
C ALA A 83 7.66 5.06 -24.06
N ILE A 84 7.70 4.17 -23.05
CA ILE A 84 7.42 4.51 -21.65
C ILE A 84 8.37 5.60 -21.16
N GLU A 85 9.67 5.42 -21.37
CA GLU A 85 10.70 6.38 -20.96
C GLU A 85 10.45 7.74 -21.62
N ARG A 86 10.31 7.78 -22.96
CA ARG A 86 10.01 9.02 -23.70
C ARG A 86 8.75 9.72 -23.19
N CYS A 87 7.68 8.97 -22.91
CA CYS A 87 6.43 9.51 -22.40
C CYS A 87 6.62 10.20 -21.04
N ILE A 88 7.34 9.55 -20.12
CA ILE A 88 7.55 10.06 -18.77
C ILE A 88 8.56 11.20 -18.78
N ASP A 89 9.67 11.08 -19.52
CA ASP A 89 10.68 12.14 -19.64
C ASP A 89 10.09 13.43 -20.20
N LYS A 90 9.22 13.34 -21.20
CA LYS A 90 8.50 14.51 -21.71
C LYS A 90 7.63 15.19 -20.65
N LYS A 91 6.95 14.41 -19.79
CA LYS A 91 6.14 14.96 -18.70
C LYS A 91 6.99 15.60 -17.60
N LEU A 92 8.17 15.04 -17.29
CA LEU A 92 9.02 15.54 -16.22
C LEU A 92 9.88 16.75 -16.63
N THR A 93 10.45 16.74 -17.83
CA THR A 93 11.35 17.80 -18.34
C THR A 93 10.65 19.15 -18.51
N THR A 94 9.33 19.16 -18.66
CA THR A 94 8.52 20.38 -18.78
C THR A 94 8.25 21.07 -17.43
N LEU A 95 8.54 20.39 -16.32
CA LEU A 95 8.26 20.86 -14.97
C LEU A 95 9.54 21.37 -14.28
N LYS A 96 9.37 22.46 -13.51
CA LYS A 96 10.49 23.17 -12.87
C LYS A 96 10.70 22.78 -11.40
N SER A 97 9.69 22.25 -10.73
CA SER A 97 9.76 21.86 -9.31
C SER A 97 9.76 20.34 -9.14
N ASP A 98 10.59 19.82 -8.23
CA ASP A 98 10.64 18.38 -7.94
C ASP A 98 9.34 17.84 -7.32
N LYS A 99 8.59 18.68 -6.58
CA LYS A 99 7.25 18.33 -6.10
C LYS A 99 6.26 18.13 -7.24
N GLU A 100 6.32 18.99 -8.26
CA GLU A 100 5.49 18.86 -9.46
C GLU A 100 5.91 17.62 -10.27
N ARG A 101 7.22 17.36 -10.37
CA ARG A 101 7.77 16.17 -11.02
C ARG A 101 7.36 14.88 -10.33
N LEU A 102 7.39 14.82 -9.00
CA LEU A 102 6.91 13.67 -8.22
C LEU A 102 5.43 13.41 -8.48
N THR A 103 4.60 14.45 -8.42
CA THR A 103 3.15 14.34 -8.69
C THR A 103 2.89 13.87 -10.13
N ALA A 104 3.65 14.38 -11.10
CA ALA A 104 3.53 14.00 -12.50
C ALA A 104 4.05 12.57 -12.76
N LEU A 105 5.11 12.15 -12.08
CA LEU A 105 5.65 10.80 -12.12
C LEU A 105 4.64 9.79 -11.57
N ASP A 106 4.03 10.08 -10.43
CA ASP A 106 2.96 9.27 -9.82
C ASP A 106 1.77 9.12 -10.77
N SER A 107 1.30 10.24 -11.33
CA SER A 107 0.19 10.25 -12.26
C SER A 107 0.50 9.46 -13.54
N ALA A 108 1.72 9.61 -14.09
CA ALA A 108 2.13 8.88 -15.28
C ALA A 108 2.27 7.38 -15.01
N TYR A 109 2.83 7.00 -13.86
CA TYR A 109 2.93 5.60 -13.45
C TYR A 109 1.56 4.96 -13.29
N GLN A 110 0.62 5.61 -12.60
CA GLN A 110 -0.75 5.10 -12.43
C GLN A 110 -1.46 4.90 -13.77
N GLN A 111 -1.36 5.88 -14.68
CA GLN A 111 -1.96 5.79 -16.02
C GLN A 111 -1.38 4.62 -16.81
N LEU A 112 -0.05 4.50 -16.86
CA LEU A 112 0.62 3.46 -17.65
C LEU A 112 0.46 2.06 -17.04
N ASN A 113 0.48 1.96 -15.71
CA ASN A 113 0.28 0.68 -15.02
C ASN A 113 -1.18 0.19 -15.12
N ALA A 114 -2.13 1.06 -15.43
CA ALA A 114 -3.53 0.70 -15.68
C ALA A 114 -3.81 0.18 -17.10
N LEU A 115 -2.87 0.33 -18.05
CA LEU A 115 -3.05 -0.12 -19.43
C LEU A 115 -3.13 -1.64 -19.49
N GLU A 116 -4.26 -2.22 -19.91
CA GLU A 116 -4.48 -3.68 -19.95
C GLU A 116 -3.47 -4.40 -20.87
N ASN A 117 -3.19 -3.80 -22.04
CA ASN A 117 -2.33 -4.38 -23.08
C ASN A 117 -0.83 -4.17 -22.84
N LEU A 118 -0.43 -3.62 -21.70
CA LEU A 118 0.98 -3.48 -21.37
C LEU A 118 1.56 -4.84 -20.95
N GLY A 119 2.52 -5.35 -21.72
CA GLY A 119 3.18 -6.62 -21.44
C GLY A 119 3.93 -6.65 -20.10
N TYR A 120 4.09 -7.83 -19.52
CA TYR A 120 4.72 -8.02 -18.20
C TYR A 120 6.13 -7.42 -18.09
N GLY A 121 6.98 -7.65 -19.10
CA GLY A 121 8.34 -7.09 -19.14
C GLY A 121 8.34 -5.56 -19.06
N SER A 122 7.43 -4.92 -19.78
CA SER A 122 7.28 -3.46 -19.76
C SER A 122 6.64 -2.92 -18.47
N ARG A 123 5.76 -3.68 -17.83
CA ARG A 123 5.26 -3.34 -16.49
C ARG A 123 6.33 -3.42 -15.41
N LYS A 124 7.21 -4.42 -15.48
CA LYS A 124 8.37 -4.55 -14.58
C LYS A 124 9.33 -3.38 -14.79
N HIS A 125 9.67 -3.07 -16.03
CA HIS A 125 10.49 -1.90 -16.39
C HIS A 125 9.89 -0.60 -15.86
N LEU A 126 8.60 -0.37 -16.08
CA LEU A 126 7.86 0.78 -15.57
C LEU A 126 7.93 0.90 -14.04
N LYS A 127 7.81 -0.23 -13.31
CA LYS A 127 7.92 -0.28 -11.84
C LYS A 127 9.32 0.06 -11.34
N GLU A 128 10.34 -0.55 -11.93
CA GLU A 128 11.74 -0.32 -11.55
C GLU A 128 12.18 1.11 -11.88
N MET A 129 11.82 1.59 -13.07
CA MET A 129 12.10 2.96 -13.50
C MET A 129 11.36 3.99 -12.64
N TYR A 130 10.10 3.76 -12.28
CA TYR A 130 9.36 4.61 -11.34
C TYR A 130 10.09 4.70 -10.00
N ARG A 131 10.45 3.55 -9.41
CA ARG A 131 11.15 3.50 -8.12
C ARG A 131 12.46 4.28 -8.16
N ASN A 132 13.31 4.01 -9.15
CA ASN A 132 14.59 4.70 -9.28
C ASN A 132 14.44 6.22 -9.44
N ARG A 133 13.48 6.67 -10.26
CA ARG A 133 13.23 8.10 -10.49
C ARG A 133 12.59 8.79 -9.28
N TYR A 134 11.71 8.09 -8.57
CA TYR A 134 11.10 8.56 -7.35
C TYR A 134 12.15 8.74 -6.24
N ASP A 135 13.00 7.73 -6.04
CA ASP A 135 14.09 7.77 -5.06
C ASP A 135 15.08 8.91 -5.37
N ASN A 136 15.43 9.13 -6.64
CA ASN A 136 16.29 10.25 -7.05
C ASN A 136 15.62 11.63 -6.81
N LEU A 137 14.35 11.79 -7.19
CA LEU A 137 13.62 13.05 -6.98
C LEU A 137 13.38 13.35 -5.49
N LEU A 138 13.25 12.31 -4.67
CA LEU A 138 13.16 12.44 -3.21
C LEU A 138 14.50 12.89 -2.61
N HIS A 139 15.61 12.33 -3.08
CA HIS A 139 16.96 12.68 -2.63
C HIS A 139 17.32 14.14 -2.97
N ASP A 140 16.97 14.61 -4.17
CA ASP A 140 17.17 16.01 -4.60
C ASP A 140 16.28 16.99 -3.81
N PHE A 141 15.07 16.58 -3.44
CA PHE A 141 14.16 17.38 -2.59
C PHE A 141 14.72 17.57 -1.17
N GLU A 142 15.41 16.56 -0.64
CA GLU A 142 16.06 16.59 0.67
C GLU A 142 17.37 17.40 0.64
N GLU A 143 18.18 17.29 -0.42
CA GLU A 143 19.39 18.13 -0.58
C GLU A 143 19.05 19.62 -0.75
N HIS A 144 17.98 19.97 -1.48
CA HIS A 144 17.57 21.37 -1.69
C HIS A 144 16.92 22.05 -0.47
N THR A 145 16.67 21.31 0.62
CA THR A 145 16.28 21.90 1.92
C THR A 145 17.45 22.09 2.89
N SER A 146 18.68 21.80 2.44
CA SER A 146 19.89 21.92 3.25
C SER A 146 20.64 23.24 3.00
N GLN A 147 20.62 24.15 3.98
CA GLN A 147 21.64 25.19 4.15
C GLN A 147 21.90 25.47 5.64
N PRO A 148 23.07 26.03 5.96
CA PRO A 148 24.35 25.35 6.10
C PRO A 148 24.56 24.83 7.54
N GLU A 149 25.42 23.82 7.67
CA GLU A 149 25.92 23.32 8.95
C GLU A 149 26.43 24.47 9.83
N THR A 150 25.67 24.79 10.86
CA THR A 150 26.18 25.59 11.97
C THR A 150 26.86 24.65 12.95
N LYS A 151 28.20 24.77 13.01
CA LYS A 151 29.08 24.13 13.99
C LYS A 151 28.40 23.99 15.35
N CYS A 152 28.12 22.74 15.72
CA CYS A 152 27.47 22.37 16.97
C CYS A 152 28.33 22.81 18.16
N LYS A 153 27.90 23.88 18.84
CA LYS A 153 28.33 24.16 20.21
C LYS A 153 27.66 23.12 21.10
N LYS A 154 28.46 22.38 21.89
CA LYS A 154 28.03 21.45 22.95
C LYS A 154 26.88 22.07 23.75
N THR A 155 25.65 21.67 23.44
CA THR A 155 24.46 22.09 24.14
C THR A 155 24.16 21.07 25.22
N LYS A 156 23.92 21.58 26.43
CA LYS A 156 23.43 20.85 27.59
C LYS A 156 22.23 19.99 27.13
N GLU A 157 22.25 18.70 27.43
CA GLU A 157 21.21 17.77 26.97
C GLU A 157 19.84 18.22 27.51
N LEU A 158 18.99 18.73 26.62
CA LEU A 158 17.67 19.26 26.94
C LEU A 158 16.67 18.12 27.06
N ILE A 159 16.00 18.03 28.21
CA ILE A 159 14.96 17.03 28.47
C ILE A 159 13.66 17.46 27.77
N PHE A 160 13.04 16.55 27.03
CA PHE A 160 11.74 16.80 26.40
C PHE A 160 10.70 17.13 27.47
N PRO A 161 9.86 18.17 27.28
CA PRO A 161 8.96 18.62 28.33
C PRO A 161 7.99 17.51 28.72
N GLU A 162 7.71 17.37 30.01
CA GLU A 162 6.70 16.41 30.50
C GLU A 162 5.28 16.89 30.16
N TYR A 163 5.08 18.22 30.14
CA TYR A 163 3.81 18.87 29.92
C TYR A 163 3.79 19.65 28.59
N ILE A 164 2.63 19.65 27.95
CA ILE A 164 2.33 20.45 26.76
C ILE A 164 0.98 21.11 26.94
N ASN A 165 0.69 22.17 26.19
CA ASN A 165 -0.61 22.83 26.23
C ASN A 165 -1.14 23.01 24.82
N ILE A 166 -1.88 22.01 24.33
CA ILE A 166 -2.54 22.06 23.03
C ILE A 166 -4.04 21.80 23.22
N TYR A 167 -4.84 22.79 22.87
CA TYR A 167 -6.31 22.71 22.89
C TYR A 167 -6.83 22.74 21.46
N ILE A 168 -7.71 21.80 21.12
CA ILE A 168 -8.34 21.71 19.79
C ILE A 168 -9.85 21.72 20.00
N GLN A 169 -10.56 22.48 19.18
CA GLN A 169 -12.01 22.55 19.18
C GLN A 169 -12.55 22.72 17.77
N PHE A 170 -13.73 22.16 17.49
CA PHE A 170 -14.53 22.48 16.31
C PHE A 170 -16.02 22.27 16.58
N GLY A 171 -16.86 23.01 15.86
CA GLY A 171 -18.32 22.87 15.91
C GLY A 171 -18.89 21.99 14.80
N TYR A 172 -20.22 21.91 14.72
CA TYR A 172 -20.94 21.26 13.63
C TYR A 172 -20.44 21.71 12.24
N SER A 173 -20.29 20.76 11.31
CA SER A 173 -19.94 21.03 9.91
C SER A 173 -20.79 20.18 8.97
N ILE A 174 -21.14 20.74 7.81
CA ILE A 174 -21.82 20.03 6.72
C ILE A 174 -20.86 19.19 5.87
N SER A 175 -19.56 19.23 6.15
CA SER A 175 -18.55 18.45 5.44
C SER A 175 -18.82 16.95 5.56
N LYS A 176 -18.59 16.21 4.46
CA LYS A 176 -18.60 14.73 4.48
C LYS A 176 -17.62 14.13 5.52
N ASN A 177 -16.58 14.88 5.89
CA ASN A 177 -15.58 14.47 6.86
C ASN A 177 -15.97 14.81 8.31
N PHE A 178 -17.15 15.37 8.59
CA PHE A 178 -17.59 15.72 9.95
C PHE A 178 -17.54 14.52 10.89
N ASN A 179 -18.18 13.42 10.51
CA ASN A 179 -18.21 12.20 11.32
C ASN A 179 -16.80 11.61 11.51
N LYS A 180 -15.93 11.72 10.50
CA LYS A 180 -14.53 11.29 10.62
C LYS A 180 -13.77 12.12 11.66
N ALA A 181 -13.89 13.45 11.63
CA ALA A 181 -13.26 14.33 12.62
C ALA A 181 -13.78 14.07 14.04
N VAL A 182 -15.09 13.83 14.19
CA VAL A 182 -15.71 13.46 15.48
C VAL A 182 -15.15 12.13 15.99
N ARG A 183 -15.02 11.12 15.12
CA ARG A 183 -14.42 9.82 15.49
C ARG A 183 -12.98 9.98 15.97
N ILE A 184 -12.16 10.78 15.28
CA ILE A 184 -10.76 11.02 15.67
C ILE A 184 -10.68 11.71 17.04
N ILE A 185 -11.35 12.86 17.21
CA ILE A 185 -11.23 13.64 18.46
C ILE A 185 -11.79 12.90 19.68
N ARG A 186 -12.77 11.99 19.51
CA ARG A 186 -13.31 11.14 20.59
C ARG A 186 -12.26 10.20 21.19
N THR A 187 -11.20 9.88 20.46
CA THR A 187 -10.10 9.04 20.96
C THR A 187 -9.10 9.81 21.83
N PHE A 188 -9.11 11.14 21.78
CA PHE A 188 -8.11 11.98 22.42
C PHE A 188 -8.35 12.14 23.93
N PRO A 189 -7.28 12.26 24.73
CA PRO A 189 -7.41 12.51 26.16
C PRO A 189 -8.06 13.87 26.42
N GLY A 190 -8.92 13.89 27.44
CA GLY A 190 -9.62 15.12 27.82
C GLY A 190 -10.68 15.57 26.80
N TYR A 191 -11.14 14.68 25.91
CA TYR A 191 -12.26 14.94 25.02
C TYR A 191 -13.52 15.38 25.80
N LYS A 192 -14.19 16.39 25.28
CA LYS A 192 -15.46 16.92 25.78
C LYS A 192 -16.38 17.28 24.61
N VAL A 193 -17.68 17.14 24.84
CA VAL A 193 -18.73 17.61 23.95
C VAL A 193 -19.62 18.58 24.72
N GLN A 194 -20.01 19.67 24.06
CA GLN A 194 -20.93 20.67 24.58
C GLN A 194 -22.03 20.94 23.56
N ASN A 195 -23.24 21.18 24.04
CA ASN A 195 -24.46 21.39 23.23
C ASN A 195 -24.82 20.19 22.33
N GLU A 196 -25.93 20.31 21.62
CA GLU A 196 -26.45 19.29 20.70
C GLU A 196 -26.86 19.89 19.34
N GLY A 197 -27.08 19.00 18.36
CA GLY A 197 -27.52 19.39 17.02
C GLY A 197 -26.52 20.33 16.32
N LYS A 198 -27.04 21.38 15.66
CA LYS A 198 -26.20 22.34 14.93
C LYS A 198 -25.34 23.25 15.84
N GLY A 199 -25.57 23.22 17.16
CA GLY A 199 -24.78 23.97 18.15
C GLY A 199 -23.65 23.16 18.78
N VAL A 200 -23.50 21.87 18.42
CA VAL A 200 -22.53 20.97 19.04
C VAL A 200 -21.10 21.49 18.87
N THR A 201 -20.32 21.36 19.94
CA THR A 201 -18.90 21.69 20.00
C THR A 201 -18.13 20.50 20.56
N HIS A 202 -17.14 20.05 19.80
CA HIS A 202 -16.20 19.00 20.20
C HIS A 202 -14.87 19.66 20.56
N SER A 203 -14.28 19.25 21.69
CA SER A 203 -12.96 19.75 22.09
C SER A 203 -12.13 18.72 22.83
N CYS A 204 -10.82 18.93 22.86
CA CYS A 204 -9.87 18.14 23.64
C CYS A 204 -8.72 19.02 24.15
N HIS A 205 -8.04 18.56 25.21
CA HIS A 205 -6.90 19.28 25.79
C HIS A 205 -5.75 18.34 26.11
N PHE A 206 -4.69 18.40 25.29
CA PHE A 206 -3.44 17.71 25.56
C PHE A 206 -2.63 18.47 26.61
N LYS A 207 -2.47 17.83 27.77
CA LYS A 207 -1.69 18.34 28.91
C LYS A 207 -0.36 17.62 29.10
N LYS A 208 -0.26 16.38 28.65
CA LYS A 208 0.95 15.55 28.74
C LYS A 208 1.62 15.44 27.38
N ALA A 209 2.94 15.54 27.36
CA ALA A 209 3.69 15.44 26.13
C ALA A 209 3.68 14.02 25.53
N THR A 210 3.61 12.98 26.39
CA THR A 210 3.47 11.58 25.95
C THR A 210 2.19 11.35 25.16
N ASP A 211 1.08 11.95 25.61
CA ASP A 211 -0.22 11.86 24.92
C ASP A 211 -0.15 12.56 23.56
N PHE A 212 0.47 13.73 23.50
CA PHE A 212 0.69 14.46 22.26
C PHE A 212 1.53 13.66 21.26
N LEU A 213 2.63 13.06 21.71
CA LEU A 213 3.49 12.21 20.87
C LEU A 213 2.76 10.95 20.39
N TYR A 214 1.93 10.33 21.24
CA TYR A 214 1.14 9.16 20.88
C TYR A 214 0.10 9.46 19.80
N PHE A 215 -0.60 10.60 19.88
CA PHE A 215 -1.66 10.97 18.96
C PHE A 215 -1.18 11.90 17.82
N ILE A 216 0.12 12.03 17.58
CA ILE A 216 0.66 13.05 16.67
C ILE A 216 0.10 12.95 15.24
N SER A 217 -0.02 11.74 14.70
CA SER A 217 -0.56 11.48 13.35
C SER A 217 -2.06 11.80 13.28
N ASP A 218 -2.81 11.40 14.31
CA ASP A 218 -4.24 11.65 14.42
C ASP A 218 -4.54 13.15 14.58
N ILE A 219 -3.71 13.87 15.35
CA ILE A 219 -3.81 15.33 15.50
C ILE A 219 -3.56 16.01 14.16
N GLU A 220 -2.54 15.58 13.42
CA GLU A 220 -2.25 16.12 12.09
C GLU A 220 -3.41 15.90 11.11
N GLU A 221 -3.96 14.69 11.06
CA GLU A 221 -5.13 14.37 10.24
C GLU A 221 -6.36 15.19 10.63
N LEU A 222 -6.62 15.32 11.94
CA LEU A 222 -7.74 16.12 12.45
C LEU A 222 -7.58 17.59 12.07
N LEU A 223 -6.43 18.18 12.37
CA LEU A 223 -6.16 19.60 12.12
C LEU A 223 -6.21 19.91 10.62
N PHE A 224 -5.67 19.04 9.77
CA PHE A 224 -5.79 19.16 8.32
C PHE A 224 -7.26 19.13 7.88
N THR A 225 -8.05 18.21 8.42
CA THR A 225 -9.48 18.05 8.10
C THR A 225 -10.32 19.27 8.48
N ILE A 226 -10.06 19.87 9.64
CA ILE A 226 -10.87 20.98 10.20
C ILE A 226 -10.32 22.37 9.87
N ASN A 227 -9.18 22.47 9.18
CA ASN A 227 -8.45 23.72 8.96
C ASN A 227 -9.31 24.85 8.36
N ASN A 228 -10.29 24.51 7.50
CA ASN A 228 -11.15 25.47 6.81
C ASN A 228 -12.57 25.58 7.41
N TRP A 229 -12.84 24.92 8.55
CA TRP A 229 -14.18 24.92 9.13
C TRP A 229 -14.42 26.17 9.97
N LYS A 230 -15.59 26.80 9.79
CA LYS A 230 -15.99 27.92 10.64
C LYS A 230 -16.18 27.44 12.07
N GLY A 231 -15.52 28.08 13.03
CA GLY A 231 -15.58 27.72 14.45
C GLY A 231 -14.57 26.65 14.89
N SER A 232 -13.61 26.26 14.04
CA SER A 232 -12.43 25.54 14.51
C SER A 232 -11.48 26.47 15.27
N LEU A 233 -10.90 25.96 16.36
CA LEU A 233 -9.98 26.68 17.22
C LEU A 233 -8.84 25.75 17.64
N LEU A 234 -7.62 26.19 17.39
CA LEU A 234 -6.40 25.58 17.90
C LEU A 234 -5.69 26.58 18.80
N LEU A 235 -5.44 26.21 20.06
CA LEU A 235 -4.59 26.98 20.97
C LEU A 235 -3.33 26.18 21.29
N ILE A 236 -2.16 26.82 21.14
CA ILE A 236 -0.88 26.30 21.63
C ILE A 236 -0.37 27.28 22.66
N ASN A 237 -0.15 26.81 23.89
CA ASN A 237 0.22 27.67 25.03
C ASN A 237 -0.74 28.85 25.23
N ASN A 238 -2.05 28.59 25.12
CA ASN A 238 -3.15 29.58 25.22
C ASN A 238 -3.16 30.66 24.12
N LEU A 239 -2.32 30.54 23.09
CA LEU A 239 -2.34 31.43 21.93
C LEU A 239 -3.03 30.74 20.76
N GLN A 240 -3.95 31.45 20.10
CA GLN A 240 -4.60 30.93 18.90
C GLN A 240 -3.59 30.76 17.77
N LYS A 241 -3.67 29.61 17.08
CA LYS A 241 -2.76 29.22 16.00
C LYS A 241 -3.50 28.68 14.79
N SER A 242 -2.94 28.93 13.62
CA SER A 242 -3.29 28.29 12.36
C SER A 242 -2.64 26.90 12.23
N TYR A 243 -3.09 26.10 11.25
CA TYR A 243 -2.44 24.85 10.89
C TYR A 243 -0.96 25.04 10.49
N SER A 244 -0.65 26.10 9.73
CA SER A 244 0.75 26.39 9.35
C SER A 244 1.63 26.66 10.57
N GLU A 245 1.11 27.41 11.55
CA GLU A 245 1.85 27.66 12.80
C GLU A 245 1.98 26.40 13.68
N TYR A 246 1.06 25.45 13.60
CA TYR A 246 1.20 24.13 14.23
C TYR A 246 2.38 23.34 13.63
N VAL A 247 2.49 23.32 12.29
CA VAL A 247 3.63 22.70 11.61
C VAL A 247 4.94 23.37 12.04
N GLN A 248 4.99 24.70 12.07
CA GLN A 248 6.16 25.42 12.57
C GLN A 248 6.47 25.11 14.04
N TYR A 249 5.45 24.93 14.87
CA TYR A 249 5.62 24.53 16.27
C TYR A 249 6.29 23.15 16.38
N ARG A 250 5.88 22.16 15.56
CA ARG A 250 6.56 20.86 15.47
C ARG A 250 8.00 20.98 15.00
N CYS A 251 8.28 21.79 13.98
CA CYS A 251 9.65 22.04 13.52
C CYS A 251 10.52 22.61 14.64
N ARG A 252 10.02 23.60 15.40
CA ARG A 252 10.75 24.17 16.56
C ARG A 252 10.99 23.13 17.66
N LEU A 253 10.03 22.24 17.93
CA LEU A 253 10.21 21.14 18.87
C LEU A 253 11.31 20.18 18.40
N ALA A 254 11.30 19.79 17.12
CA ALA A 254 12.32 18.91 16.57
C ALA A 254 13.70 19.55 16.55
N SER A 255 13.83 20.84 16.22
CA SER A 255 15.11 21.55 16.31
C SER A 255 15.64 21.63 17.75
N LYS A 256 14.75 21.80 18.73
CA LYS A 256 15.12 21.86 20.15
C LYS A 256 15.40 20.49 20.75
N PHE A 257 14.73 19.45 20.26
CA PHE A 257 14.82 18.07 20.72
C PHE A 257 15.04 17.10 19.55
N PRO A 258 16.23 17.10 18.92
CA PRO A 258 16.49 16.37 17.68
C PRO A 258 16.14 14.88 17.75
N LYS A 259 16.39 14.23 18.89
CA LYS A 259 16.06 12.81 19.10
C LYS A 259 14.57 12.47 18.96
N TYR A 260 13.66 13.44 19.14
CA TYR A 260 12.22 13.24 18.98
C TYR A 260 11.73 13.54 17.57
N LYS A 261 12.61 13.99 16.65
CA LYS A 261 12.25 14.27 15.26
C LYS A 261 11.56 13.07 14.57
N PRO A 262 12.03 11.81 14.71
CA PRO A 262 11.36 10.67 14.09
C PRO A 262 9.90 10.51 14.55
N VAL A 263 9.60 10.67 15.84
CA VAL A 263 8.22 10.58 16.35
C VAL A 263 7.41 11.80 15.93
N LEU A 264 8.01 12.99 16.00
CA LEU A 264 7.34 14.24 15.69
C LEU A 264 6.94 14.38 14.22
N PHE A 265 7.49 13.57 13.30
CA PHE A 265 7.22 13.64 11.86
C PHE A 265 6.77 12.30 11.25
N ASN A 266 6.29 11.36 12.08
CA ASN A 266 5.86 10.03 11.62
C ASN A 266 6.95 9.28 10.83
N GLY A 267 8.22 9.46 11.23
CA GLY A 267 9.38 8.79 10.66
C GLY A 267 9.55 7.37 11.18
N CYS A 268 10.79 6.94 11.33
CA CYS A 268 11.14 5.56 11.68
C CYS A 268 10.80 5.12 13.11
N CYS A 269 10.26 6.00 13.95
CA CYS A 269 9.91 5.70 15.35
C CYS A 269 8.53 6.25 15.70
N SER A 270 7.76 5.52 16.51
CA SER A 270 6.48 5.98 17.02
C SER A 270 6.23 5.54 18.47
N LEU A 271 5.26 6.19 19.13
CA LEU A 271 4.78 5.79 20.44
C LEU A 271 3.56 4.87 20.33
N GLU A 272 3.68 3.67 20.91
CA GLU A 272 2.69 2.59 20.86
C GLU A 272 2.26 2.14 22.26
N LYS A 273 1.06 1.55 22.38
CA LYS A 273 0.56 0.92 23.61
C LYS A 273 1.16 -0.48 23.79
N LEU A 274 2.47 -0.56 23.93
CA LEU A 274 3.21 -1.80 24.16
C LEU A 274 4.04 -1.69 25.45
N PRO A 275 4.52 -2.82 26.02
CA PRO A 275 5.30 -2.80 27.27
C PRO A 275 6.54 -1.89 27.21
N LEU A 276 7.16 -1.80 26.03
CA LEU A 276 8.13 -0.77 25.70
C LEU A 276 7.50 0.13 24.61
N PRO A 277 7.21 1.40 24.92
CA PRO A 277 6.30 2.21 24.09
C PRO A 277 6.96 2.81 22.86
N PHE A 278 8.29 2.98 22.83
CA PHE A 278 8.98 3.47 21.64
C PHE A 278 9.25 2.30 20.70
N VAL A 279 8.54 2.28 19.58
CA VAL A 279 8.72 1.28 18.53
C VAL A 279 9.50 1.88 17.39
N HIS A 280 10.63 1.26 17.07
CA HIS A 280 11.47 1.58 15.93
C HIS A 280 11.07 0.68 14.78
N TYR A 281 10.34 1.28 13.83
CA TYR A 281 9.87 0.61 12.63
C TYR A 281 11.03 0.38 11.68
N PRO A 282 11.26 -0.88 11.24
CA PRO A 282 12.40 -1.14 10.40
C PRO A 282 12.18 -0.62 8.99
N SER A 283 13.27 -0.11 8.39
CA SER A 283 13.39 0.01 6.93
C SER A 283 13.42 -1.36 6.24
N GLY A 284 13.71 -2.43 7.00
CA GLY A 284 13.74 -3.82 6.55
C GLY A 284 12.71 -4.73 7.22
N THR A 285 13.15 -5.51 8.21
CA THR A 285 12.42 -6.71 8.69
C THR A 285 12.03 -6.69 10.18
N PHE A 286 12.91 -6.25 11.07
CA PHE A 286 12.78 -6.49 12.53
C PHE A 286 12.41 -5.24 13.31
N PHE A 287 11.38 -5.33 14.15
CA PHE A 287 11.05 -4.25 15.08
C PHE A 287 12.04 -4.23 16.23
N ALA A 288 12.48 -3.03 16.63
CA ALA A 288 13.10 -2.82 17.92
C ALA A 288 12.20 -1.97 18.83
N PHE A 289 12.36 -2.15 20.14
CA PHE A 289 11.55 -1.56 21.18
C PHE A 289 12.45 -0.96 22.25
N SER A 290 12.08 0.21 22.78
CA SER A 290 12.84 0.86 23.84
C SER A 290 11.93 1.57 24.85
N GLU A 291 12.44 1.76 26.06
CA GLU A 291 11.69 2.42 27.15
C GLU A 291 11.62 3.94 26.92
N LYS A 292 12.73 4.51 26.47
CA LYS A 292 12.89 5.87 25.97
C LYS A 292 13.42 5.82 24.54
N ILE A 293 13.20 6.88 23.78
CA ILE A 293 13.56 6.95 22.36
C ILE A 293 15.01 6.59 22.04
N ASP A 294 15.94 6.92 22.93
CA ASP A 294 17.39 6.76 22.81
C ASP A 294 17.98 5.75 23.81
N SER A 295 17.12 4.96 24.47
CA SER A 295 17.56 3.90 25.39
C SER A 295 17.87 2.60 24.66
N THR A 296 18.44 1.63 25.39
CA THR A 296 18.78 0.29 24.86
C THR A 296 17.64 -0.31 24.04
N LEU A 297 17.98 -0.74 22.83
CA LEU A 297 17.06 -1.44 21.93
C LEU A 297 16.89 -2.90 22.37
N TYR A 298 15.63 -3.32 22.42
CA TYR A 298 15.23 -4.70 22.64
C TYR A 298 14.43 -5.22 21.45
N PHE A 299 14.62 -6.49 21.12
CA PHE A 299 13.81 -7.25 20.18
C PHE A 299 12.87 -8.16 20.97
N CYS A 300 11.69 -8.43 20.41
CA CYS A 300 10.82 -9.43 21.01
C CYS A 300 11.44 -10.82 20.85
N SER A 301 11.47 -11.63 21.91
CA SER A 301 12.04 -13.00 21.86
C SER A 301 11.42 -13.88 20.77
N CYS A 302 10.15 -13.64 20.38
CA CYS A 302 9.52 -14.37 19.28
C CYS A 302 10.20 -14.13 17.91
N GLN A 303 10.97 -13.05 17.77
CA GLN A 303 11.72 -12.72 16.55
C GLN A 303 13.13 -13.33 16.53
N LYS A 304 13.58 -13.93 17.63
CA LYS A 304 14.97 -14.40 17.80
C LYS A 304 15.40 -15.37 16.71
N LYS A 305 14.57 -16.38 16.42
CA LYS A 305 14.87 -17.38 15.39
C LYS A 305 15.03 -16.75 14.01
N SER A 306 14.11 -15.87 13.62
CA SER A 306 14.18 -15.14 12.35
C SER A 306 15.38 -14.19 12.28
N ALA A 307 15.70 -13.48 13.36
CA ALA A 307 16.84 -12.55 13.42
C ALA A 307 18.18 -13.27 13.27
N LEU A 308 18.36 -14.41 13.95
CA LEU A 308 19.57 -15.21 13.83
C LEU A 308 19.74 -15.81 12.42
N ASN A 309 18.65 -16.26 11.80
CA ASN A 309 18.72 -16.75 10.42
C ASN A 309 19.00 -15.64 9.42
N TYR A 310 18.43 -14.46 9.62
CA TYR A 310 18.77 -13.28 8.84
C TYR A 310 20.26 -12.94 8.95
N LEU A 311 20.82 -12.95 10.16
CA LEU A 311 22.24 -12.67 10.39
C LEU A 311 23.16 -13.70 9.71
N LYS A 312 22.75 -14.98 9.62
CA LYS A 312 23.50 -15.99 8.84
C LYS A 312 23.56 -15.65 7.35
N MET A 313 22.52 -15.01 6.81
CA MET A 313 22.42 -14.65 5.39
C MET A 313 23.04 -13.28 5.07
N HIS A 314 22.86 -12.29 5.95
CA HIS A 314 23.20 -10.89 5.68
C HIS A 314 24.26 -10.29 6.61
N LYS A 315 24.77 -11.04 7.59
CA LYS A 315 25.77 -10.66 8.62
C LYS A 315 25.38 -9.53 9.59
N LYS A 316 24.54 -8.58 9.19
CA LYS A 316 24.13 -7.43 10.01
C LYS A 316 22.67 -7.06 9.77
N ILE A 317 21.94 -6.67 10.82
CA ILE A 317 20.56 -6.17 10.73
C ILE A 317 20.58 -4.65 10.57
N PRO A 318 19.98 -4.09 9.49
CA PRO A 318 19.81 -2.65 9.38
C PRO A 318 18.73 -2.16 10.34
N MET A 319 19.03 -1.11 11.09
CA MET A 319 18.11 -0.36 11.93
C MET A 319 18.14 1.12 11.53
N PRO A 320 17.00 1.80 11.50
CA PRO A 320 16.97 3.23 11.27
C PRO A 320 17.64 3.96 12.45
N SER A 321 18.45 4.96 12.12
CA SER A 321 19.03 5.90 13.06
C SER A 321 17.96 6.87 13.56
N ILE A 322 17.91 7.10 14.86
CA ILE A 322 17.06 8.14 15.45
C ILE A 322 17.69 9.54 15.36
N PHE A 323 18.96 9.63 14.95
CA PHE A 323 19.74 10.86 14.93
C PHE A 323 19.93 11.46 13.53
N SER A 324 19.56 10.72 12.49
CA SER A 324 19.71 11.13 11.09
C SER A 324 18.61 10.51 10.24
N ASP A 325 17.92 11.32 9.44
CA ASP A 325 16.74 10.91 8.65
C ASP A 325 17.07 9.73 7.70
N ASP A 326 18.31 9.68 7.18
CA ASP A 326 18.78 8.64 6.24
C ASP A 326 19.79 7.65 6.86
N GLY A 327 20.04 7.76 8.17
CA GLY A 327 21.06 6.93 8.79
C GLY A 327 20.56 5.51 8.99
N ILE A 328 21.36 4.53 8.56
CA ILE A 328 21.16 3.13 8.90
C ILE A 328 22.28 2.71 9.84
N GLU A 329 21.91 2.32 11.05
CA GLU A 329 22.79 1.61 11.97
C GLU A 329 22.73 0.11 11.68
N TYR A 330 23.85 -0.58 11.89
CA TYR A 330 23.93 -2.01 11.61
C TYR A 330 24.24 -2.79 12.89
N LEU A 331 23.31 -3.65 13.29
CA LEU A 331 23.45 -4.49 14.48
C LEU A 331 24.03 -5.86 14.13
N THR A 332 24.96 -6.33 14.95
CA THR A 332 25.51 -7.69 14.96
C THR A 332 24.79 -8.55 15.99
N GLU A 333 25.02 -9.86 15.97
CA GLU A 333 24.42 -10.80 16.92
C GLU A 333 24.66 -10.43 18.39
N GLU A 334 25.89 -10.01 18.73
CA GLU A 334 26.30 -9.62 20.08
C GLU A 334 25.57 -8.37 20.60
N SER A 335 25.07 -7.53 19.70
CA SER A 335 24.35 -6.30 20.03
C SER A 335 22.83 -6.50 20.19
N LEU A 336 22.31 -7.72 19.98
CA LEU A 336 20.89 -8.01 20.07
C LEU A 336 20.45 -8.34 21.51
N ASN A 337 19.61 -7.48 22.09
CA ASN A 337 18.95 -7.77 23.37
C ASN A 337 17.54 -8.29 23.12
N PHE A 338 17.14 -9.38 23.79
CA PHE A 338 15.79 -9.95 23.66
C PHE A 338 14.99 -9.84 24.96
N ARG A 339 13.69 -9.57 24.85
CA ARG A 339 12.73 -9.66 25.95
C ARG A 339 11.40 -10.25 25.46
N ASP A 340 10.71 -10.95 26.34
CA ASP A 340 9.44 -11.60 26.01
C ASP A 340 8.30 -10.59 25.91
N LYS A 341 7.31 -10.92 25.07
CA LYS A 341 6.03 -10.23 24.95
C LYS A 341 6.14 -8.73 24.65
N LEU A 342 7.09 -8.30 23.81
CA LEU A 342 7.22 -6.90 23.42
C LEU A 342 6.44 -6.50 22.17
N CYS A 343 6.38 -7.38 21.16
CA CYS A 343 5.87 -7.00 19.84
C CYS A 343 4.34 -7.02 19.75
N PHE A 344 3.82 -6.47 18.65
CA PHE A 344 2.40 -6.45 18.34
C PHE A 344 1.75 -7.84 18.34
N LYS A 345 2.43 -8.86 17.79
CA LYS A 345 1.93 -10.25 17.82
C LYS A 345 1.68 -10.76 19.24
N CYS A 346 2.66 -10.59 20.13
CA CYS A 346 2.56 -11.12 21.50
C CYS A 346 1.58 -10.34 22.39
N ASN A 347 1.22 -9.11 22.01
CA ASN A 347 0.29 -8.26 22.74
C ASN A 347 -1.07 -8.14 22.04
N HIS A 348 -1.30 -8.90 20.95
CA HIS A 348 -2.52 -8.83 20.14
C HIS A 348 -2.88 -7.39 19.71
N ALA A 349 -1.86 -6.61 19.36
CA ALA A 349 -1.99 -5.23 18.93
C ALA A 349 -1.80 -5.08 17.41
N VAL A 350 -2.25 -3.96 16.87
CA VAL A 350 -2.08 -3.58 15.46
C VAL A 350 -1.06 -2.43 15.39
N PRO A 351 -0.03 -2.49 14.52
CA PRO A 351 0.90 -1.38 14.35
C PRO A 351 0.20 -0.12 13.80
N LYS A 352 0.53 1.06 14.34
CA LYS A 352 0.12 2.33 13.74
C LYS A 352 0.80 2.53 12.39
N GLY A 353 2.10 2.24 12.32
CA GLY A 353 2.89 2.30 11.10
C GLY A 353 2.36 1.35 10.02
N SER A 354 2.71 1.67 8.77
CA SER A 354 2.37 0.86 7.60
C SER A 354 3.65 0.32 6.96
N TYR A 355 3.65 -0.97 6.67
CA TYR A 355 4.76 -1.70 6.07
C TYR A 355 5.03 -1.27 4.63
N CYS A 356 3.96 -1.05 3.87
CA CYS A 356 4.02 -0.60 2.49
C CYS A 356 2.92 0.43 2.23
N ASN A 357 3.08 1.19 1.14
CA ASN A 357 2.04 2.09 0.68
C ASN A 357 0.78 1.28 0.32
N PRO A 358 -0.43 1.82 0.55
CA PRO A 358 -1.68 1.14 0.20
C PRO A 358 -1.79 0.64 -1.25
N MET A 359 -1.05 1.23 -2.18
CA MET A 359 -0.99 0.77 -3.57
C MET A 359 -0.24 -0.56 -3.78
N TYR A 360 0.65 -0.96 -2.85
CA TYR A 360 1.58 -2.08 -3.05
C TYR A 360 1.23 -3.35 -2.30
N GLY A 361 0.24 -3.32 -1.40
CA GLY A 361 -0.08 -4.50 -0.59
C GLY A 361 -1.52 -4.51 -0.13
N THR A 362 -1.99 -5.70 0.22
CA THR A 362 -3.32 -5.86 0.84
C THR A 362 -3.36 -5.17 2.20
N LEU A 363 -4.55 -4.87 2.74
CA LEU A 363 -4.67 -4.26 4.08
C LEU A 363 -3.91 -5.07 5.16
N PHE A 364 -3.93 -6.41 5.05
CA PHE A 364 -3.18 -7.28 5.95
C PHE A 364 -1.67 -7.09 5.79
N GLU A 365 -1.18 -7.05 4.55
CA GLU A 365 0.24 -6.86 4.26
C GLU A 365 0.74 -5.48 4.69
N GLN A 366 -0.07 -4.43 4.50
CA GLN A 366 0.24 -3.08 4.97
C GLN A 366 0.43 -3.04 6.49
N LYS A 367 -0.26 -3.88 7.26
CA LYS A 367 -0.13 -3.90 8.73
C LYS A 367 0.85 -4.93 9.25
N TYR A 368 0.99 -6.07 8.57
CA TYR A 368 1.71 -7.23 9.08
C TYR A 368 2.85 -7.72 8.17
N GLY A 369 3.17 -7.00 7.08
CA GLY A 369 4.19 -7.40 6.12
C GLY A 369 5.59 -7.58 6.71
N TRP A 370 5.95 -6.84 7.76
CA TRP A 370 7.19 -7.11 8.52
C TRP A 370 7.20 -8.52 9.11
N TYR A 371 6.07 -9.00 9.63
CA TYR A 371 5.95 -10.37 10.16
C TYR A 371 5.98 -11.42 9.06
N ILE A 372 5.49 -11.10 7.85
CA ILE A 372 5.63 -11.95 6.66
C ILE A 372 7.12 -12.12 6.33
N LYS A 373 7.88 -11.03 6.24
CA LYS A 373 9.34 -11.08 6.06
C LYS A 373 10.05 -11.85 7.17
N GLN A 374 9.69 -11.60 8.44
CA GLN A 374 10.26 -12.36 9.57
C GLN A 374 9.98 -13.85 9.43
N LYS A 375 8.78 -14.25 8.99
CA LYS A 375 8.41 -15.64 8.79
C LYS A 375 9.25 -16.31 7.69
N PHE A 376 9.53 -15.61 6.59
CA PHE A 376 10.46 -16.09 5.57
C PHE A 376 11.83 -16.46 6.18
N PHE A 377 12.45 -15.54 6.92
CA PHE A 377 13.74 -15.82 7.57
C PHE A 377 13.64 -16.90 8.65
N GLU A 378 12.50 -17.01 9.35
CA GLU A 378 12.26 -18.08 10.30
C GLU A 378 12.25 -19.46 9.64
N LEU A 379 11.69 -19.56 8.44
CA LEU A 379 11.69 -20.75 7.57
C LEU A 379 13.04 -20.95 6.86
N GLY A 380 13.96 -20.01 7.00
CA GLY A 380 15.30 -20.07 6.42
C GLY A 380 15.36 -19.67 4.96
N ILE A 381 14.42 -18.84 4.50
CA ILE A 381 14.30 -18.35 3.12
C ILE A 381 14.49 -16.82 3.14
N ASP A 382 15.33 -16.28 2.27
CA ASP A 382 15.43 -14.84 2.03
C ASP A 382 14.31 -14.43 1.06
N PRO A 383 13.36 -13.57 1.46
CA PRO A 383 12.24 -13.19 0.62
C PRO A 383 12.65 -12.38 -0.63
N ASN A 384 13.80 -11.71 -0.60
CA ASN A 384 14.26 -10.87 -1.72
C ASN A 384 15.04 -11.69 -2.75
N THR A 385 15.95 -12.55 -2.28
CA THR A 385 16.85 -13.32 -3.16
C THR A 385 16.40 -14.76 -3.39
N PHE A 386 15.43 -15.25 -2.61
CA PHE A 386 15.01 -16.66 -2.54
C PHE A 386 16.16 -17.63 -2.20
N GLN A 387 17.29 -17.11 -1.69
CA GLN A 387 18.35 -17.92 -1.10
C GLN A 387 17.81 -18.63 0.14
N VAL A 388 18.37 -19.82 0.44
CA VAL A 388 17.90 -20.64 1.56
C VAL A 388 19.04 -21.16 2.41
N THR A 389 18.76 -21.35 3.70
CA THR A 389 19.66 -22.03 4.64
C THR A 389 19.23 -23.49 4.82
N GLU A 390 19.94 -24.42 4.16
CA GLU A 390 19.57 -25.85 4.12
C GLU A 390 19.27 -26.50 5.49
N PRO A 391 20.02 -26.23 6.58
CA PRO A 391 19.70 -26.78 7.90
C PRO A 391 18.34 -26.31 8.44
N THR A 392 17.96 -25.07 8.13
CA THR A 392 16.71 -24.45 8.59
C THR A 392 15.54 -24.87 7.72
N LEU A 393 15.77 -24.96 6.40
CA LEU A 393 14.77 -25.29 5.39
C LEU A 393 14.10 -26.66 5.66
N LYS A 394 14.80 -27.59 6.31
CA LYS A 394 14.23 -28.89 6.74
C LYS A 394 13.03 -28.78 7.68
N ASN A 395 12.88 -27.65 8.38
CA ASN A 395 11.76 -27.39 9.27
C ASN A 395 10.61 -26.63 8.59
N CYS A 396 10.71 -26.39 7.28
CA CYS A 396 9.68 -25.73 6.50
C CYS A 396 8.49 -26.67 6.26
N PRO A 397 7.24 -26.15 6.24
CA PRO A 397 6.09 -26.92 5.77
C PRO A 397 6.36 -27.61 4.43
N SER A 398 5.88 -28.85 4.28
CA SER A 398 6.23 -29.70 3.14
C SER A 398 5.83 -29.10 1.80
N ASP A 399 4.68 -28.41 1.75
CA ASP A 399 4.18 -27.73 0.56
C ASP A 399 5.09 -26.56 0.14
N ILE A 400 5.58 -25.75 1.07
CA ILE A 400 6.56 -24.68 0.77
C ILE A 400 7.90 -25.29 0.35
N TYR A 401 8.35 -26.35 1.04
CA TYR A 401 9.60 -27.03 0.72
C TYR A 401 9.62 -27.55 -0.73
N GLN A 402 8.52 -28.15 -1.20
CA GLN A 402 8.42 -28.63 -2.59
C GLN A 402 8.52 -27.50 -3.61
N GLU A 403 7.88 -26.35 -3.36
CA GLU A 403 7.98 -25.19 -4.25
C GLU A 403 9.41 -24.64 -4.32
N ILE A 404 10.14 -24.62 -3.19
CA ILE A 404 11.55 -24.20 -3.16
C ILE A 404 12.44 -25.17 -3.95
N ILE A 405 12.19 -26.49 -3.87
CA ILE A 405 12.91 -27.47 -4.70
C ILE A 405 12.61 -27.21 -6.18
N ARG A 406 11.34 -26.99 -6.53
CA ARG A 406 10.92 -26.68 -7.89
C ARG A 406 11.63 -25.43 -8.41
N TYR A 407 11.70 -24.37 -7.60
CA TYR A 407 12.42 -23.13 -7.91
C TYR A 407 13.90 -23.39 -8.23
N LYS A 408 14.60 -24.12 -7.35
CA LYS A 408 16.03 -24.45 -7.52
C LYS A 408 16.30 -25.28 -8.77
N ASN A 409 15.46 -26.27 -9.04
CA ASN A 409 15.60 -27.12 -10.23
C ASN A 409 15.42 -26.29 -11.51
N LEU A 410 14.47 -25.37 -11.51
CA LEU A 410 14.19 -24.50 -12.65
C LEU A 410 15.36 -23.54 -12.94
N ILE A 411 15.93 -22.91 -11.90
CA ILE A 411 17.16 -22.09 -12.04
C ILE A 411 18.33 -22.94 -12.58
N LYS A 412 18.51 -24.15 -12.06
CA LYS A 412 19.61 -25.02 -12.50
C LYS A 412 19.47 -25.39 -13.98
N GLN A 413 18.25 -25.60 -14.46
CA GLN A 413 17.96 -25.87 -15.87
C GLN A 413 18.23 -24.64 -16.75
N SER A 414 17.86 -23.45 -16.30
CA SER A 414 18.06 -22.21 -17.07
C SER A 414 19.52 -21.77 -17.16
N SER A 415 20.33 -21.98 -16.12
CA SER A 415 21.76 -21.66 -16.12
C SER A 415 22.58 -22.46 -17.15
N SER A 416 22.04 -23.57 -17.66
CA SER A 416 22.67 -24.39 -18.72
C SER A 416 22.43 -23.88 -20.14
N ASN A 417 21.49 -22.95 -20.35
CA ASN A 417 21.18 -22.31 -21.65
C ASN A 417 21.58 -20.83 -21.59
N ILE A 418 22.86 -20.55 -21.82
CA ILE A 418 23.52 -19.28 -21.46
C ILE A 418 23.09 -18.07 -22.33
N ASN A 419 22.35 -18.26 -23.43
CA ASN A 419 22.17 -17.18 -24.42
C ASN A 419 20.77 -16.55 -24.52
N ASN A 420 19.75 -16.98 -23.78
CA ASN A 420 18.50 -16.21 -23.64
C ASN A 420 17.59 -16.82 -22.56
N PRO A 421 17.29 -16.14 -21.43
CA PRO A 421 16.27 -16.63 -20.51
C PRO A 421 14.93 -16.62 -21.23
N ASN A 422 14.41 -17.81 -21.53
CA ASN A 422 13.13 -17.97 -22.22
C ASN A 422 12.02 -17.39 -21.32
N LYS A 423 11.21 -16.44 -21.82
CA LYS A 423 10.11 -15.74 -21.09
C LYS A 423 9.26 -16.70 -20.22
N ARG A 424 9.02 -17.91 -20.75
CA ARG A 424 8.30 -19.00 -20.08
C ARG A 424 8.92 -19.45 -18.74
N VAL A 425 10.24 -19.40 -18.58
CA VAL A 425 10.94 -19.78 -17.34
C VAL A 425 10.82 -18.68 -16.29
N GLU A 426 10.91 -17.41 -16.69
CA GLU A 426 10.72 -16.28 -15.77
C GLU A 426 9.29 -16.25 -15.20
N ASP A 427 8.30 -16.50 -16.05
CA ASP A 427 6.89 -16.63 -15.64
C ASP A 427 6.72 -17.77 -14.61
N GLN A 428 7.34 -18.93 -14.84
CA GLN A 428 7.30 -20.07 -13.92
C GLN A 428 8.02 -19.78 -12.59
N LEU A 429 9.17 -19.10 -12.62
CA LEU A 429 9.87 -18.69 -11.39
C LEU A 429 9.02 -17.72 -10.57
N PHE A 430 8.32 -16.80 -11.25
CA PHE A 430 7.40 -15.87 -10.63
C PHE A 430 6.19 -16.60 -10.00
N GLU A 431 5.55 -17.51 -10.72
CA GLU A 431 4.45 -18.33 -10.19
C GLU A 431 4.84 -19.07 -8.91
N ILE A 432 6.04 -19.67 -8.90
CA ILE A 432 6.55 -20.37 -7.72
C ILE A 432 6.78 -19.38 -6.57
N ARG A 433 7.33 -18.20 -6.87
CA ARG A 433 7.57 -17.15 -5.88
C ARG A 433 6.27 -16.67 -5.23
N ASP A 434 5.27 -16.34 -6.04
CA ASP A 434 3.95 -15.89 -5.60
C ASP A 434 3.23 -16.98 -4.79
N ALA A 435 3.36 -18.24 -5.22
CA ALA A 435 2.81 -19.37 -4.49
C ALA A 435 3.47 -19.56 -3.11
N VAL A 436 4.78 -19.33 -2.99
CA VAL A 436 5.49 -19.36 -1.70
C VAL A 436 5.09 -18.16 -0.84
N GLU A 437 5.07 -16.96 -1.40
CA GLU A 437 4.65 -15.73 -0.69
C GLU A 437 3.24 -15.86 -0.13
N THR A 438 2.28 -16.35 -0.92
CA THR A 438 0.91 -16.61 -0.48
C THR A 438 0.84 -17.63 0.66
N LYS A 439 1.61 -18.73 0.57
CA LYS A 439 1.65 -19.75 1.63
C LYS A 439 2.26 -19.20 2.93
N VAL A 440 3.35 -18.44 2.83
CA VAL A 440 4.00 -17.81 4.00
C VAL A 440 3.09 -16.77 4.64
N GLU A 441 2.44 -15.91 3.84
CA GLU A 441 1.45 -14.97 4.36
C GLU A 441 0.33 -15.72 5.09
N ASN A 442 -0.20 -16.80 4.53
CA ASN A 442 -1.25 -17.59 5.17
C ASN A 442 -0.86 -18.15 6.54
N ILE A 443 0.41 -18.51 6.75
CA ILE A 443 0.91 -18.90 8.08
C ILE A 443 0.84 -17.70 9.03
N VAL A 444 1.26 -16.52 8.59
CA VAL A 444 1.21 -15.31 9.43
C VAL A 444 -0.24 -14.91 9.72
N ARG A 445 -1.14 -15.00 8.73
CA ARG A 445 -2.57 -14.72 8.91
C ARG A 445 -3.15 -15.58 10.02
N THR A 446 -2.94 -16.90 9.98
CA THR A 446 -3.46 -17.80 11.02
C THR A 446 -2.84 -17.55 12.39
N GLU A 447 -1.55 -17.20 12.45
CA GLU A 447 -0.88 -16.81 13.71
C GLU A 447 -1.47 -15.56 14.36
N PHE A 448 -2.02 -14.64 13.55
CA PHE A 448 -2.75 -13.45 14.01
C PHE A 448 -4.27 -13.67 14.11
N GLY A 449 -4.76 -14.88 13.84
CA GLY A 449 -6.19 -15.21 13.90
C GLY A 449 -7.02 -14.78 12.68
N TYR A 450 -6.37 -14.43 11.57
CA TYR A 450 -7.01 -14.10 10.30
C TYR A 450 -7.21 -15.35 9.42
N PRO A 451 -8.29 -15.40 8.61
CA PRO A 451 -8.51 -16.46 7.63
C PRO A 451 -7.47 -16.40 6.51
N LYS A 452 -7.20 -17.53 5.86
CA LYS A 452 -6.23 -17.62 4.76
C LYS A 452 -6.73 -16.86 3.51
N LYS A 453 -5.81 -16.33 2.71
CA LYS A 453 -6.07 -15.86 1.34
C LYS A 453 -6.72 -17.00 0.54
N GLY A 454 -7.84 -16.69 -0.11
CA GLY A 454 -8.62 -17.65 -0.91
C GLY A 454 -9.75 -18.36 -0.14
N GLU A 455 -9.75 -18.33 1.19
CA GLU A 455 -10.91 -18.73 2.00
C GLU A 455 -11.87 -17.53 2.09
N LYS A 456 -13.05 -17.63 1.46
CA LYS A 456 -14.02 -16.52 1.33
C LYS A 456 -14.45 -15.89 2.68
N TRP A 457 -14.76 -14.58 2.59
CA TRP A 457 -15.30 -13.66 3.62
C TRP A 457 -14.35 -13.24 4.75
N VAL A 458 -13.17 -12.73 4.39
CA VAL A 458 -12.16 -12.22 5.36
C VAL A 458 -12.73 -11.10 6.24
N SER A 459 -13.55 -10.21 5.68
CA SER A 459 -14.05 -9.05 6.41
C SER A 459 -15.29 -9.32 7.25
N GLU A 460 -16.30 -10.02 6.72
CA GLU A 460 -17.49 -10.41 7.50
C GLU A 460 -17.15 -11.39 8.62
N THR A 461 -16.21 -12.31 8.38
CA THR A 461 -15.77 -13.24 9.42
C THR A 461 -14.96 -12.53 10.50
N THR A 462 -14.09 -11.58 10.13
CA THR A 462 -13.37 -10.73 11.10
C THR A 462 -14.36 -9.88 11.89
N LEU A 463 -15.32 -9.24 11.23
CA LEU A 463 -16.38 -8.47 11.86
C LEU A 463 -17.18 -9.36 12.83
N TYR A 464 -17.53 -10.58 12.42
CA TYR A 464 -18.22 -11.54 13.28
C TYR A 464 -17.44 -11.85 14.55
N TYR A 465 -16.13 -12.10 14.48
CA TYR A 465 -15.33 -12.37 15.68
C TYR A 465 -15.25 -11.16 16.61
N ILE A 466 -15.10 -9.96 16.06
CA ILE A 466 -15.11 -8.72 16.84
C ILE A 466 -16.46 -8.53 17.55
N ILE A 467 -17.57 -8.68 16.82
CA ILE A 467 -18.92 -8.55 17.37
C ILE A 467 -19.19 -9.65 18.42
N SER A 468 -18.70 -10.87 18.20
CA SER A 468 -18.81 -11.96 19.17
C SER A 468 -18.01 -11.69 20.45
N GLY A 469 -16.84 -11.04 20.34
CA GLY A 469 -16.07 -10.58 21.49
C GLY A 469 -16.77 -9.44 22.26
N LEU A 470 -17.37 -8.50 21.55
CA LEU A 470 -18.09 -7.37 22.16
C LEU A 470 -19.40 -7.80 22.85
N TYR A 471 -20.04 -8.87 22.37
CA TYR A 471 -21.29 -9.39 22.92
C TYR A 471 -21.23 -10.91 23.21
N PRO A 472 -20.52 -11.34 24.27
CA PRO A 472 -20.28 -12.76 24.54
C PRO A 472 -21.54 -13.55 24.97
N ASN A 473 -22.59 -12.87 25.44
CA ASN A 473 -23.79 -13.48 26.03
C ASN A 473 -25.07 -13.30 25.19
N VAL A 474 -24.95 -13.09 23.88
CA VAL A 474 -26.11 -12.92 22.99
C VAL A 474 -26.05 -13.90 21.81
N THR A 475 -27.21 -14.25 21.27
CA THR A 475 -27.29 -15.16 20.12
C THR A 475 -27.01 -14.40 18.83
N ILE A 476 -25.84 -14.61 18.26
CA ILE A 476 -25.42 -13.97 17.01
C ILE A 476 -25.78 -14.89 15.83
N LYS A 477 -26.64 -14.41 14.93
CA LYS A 477 -26.98 -15.11 13.69
C LYS A 477 -26.16 -14.54 12.53
N ARG A 478 -25.44 -15.41 11.81
CA ARG A 478 -24.70 -15.06 10.58
C ARG A 478 -25.53 -15.39 9.34
N HIS A 479 -25.31 -14.67 8.25
CA HIS A 479 -25.97 -14.89 6.95
C HIS A 479 -27.49 -15.05 7.11
N TYR A 480 -28.07 -14.18 7.94
CA TYR A 480 -29.44 -14.32 8.40
C TYR A 480 -30.40 -13.86 7.31
N ARG A 481 -31.21 -14.79 6.80
CA ARG A 481 -32.26 -14.53 5.79
C ARG A 481 -33.66 -14.68 6.41
N PRO A 482 -34.11 -13.72 7.22
CA PRO A 482 -35.45 -13.81 7.77
C PRO A 482 -36.51 -13.64 6.68
N LYS A 483 -37.65 -14.35 6.82
CA LYS A 483 -38.78 -14.24 5.87
C LYS A 483 -39.23 -12.80 5.62
N TRP A 484 -39.07 -11.94 6.63
CA TRP A 484 -39.45 -10.54 6.56
C TRP A 484 -38.51 -9.62 5.79
N LEU A 485 -37.29 -10.07 5.48
CA LEU A 485 -36.33 -9.33 4.66
C LEU A 485 -36.45 -9.70 3.17
N VAL A 486 -37.55 -10.39 2.80
CA VAL A 486 -38.02 -10.61 1.42
C VAL A 486 -36.91 -11.12 0.49
N GLY A 487 -36.23 -12.20 0.91
CA GLY A 487 -35.21 -12.88 0.12
C GLY A 487 -33.79 -12.28 0.21
N LEU A 488 -33.63 -11.12 0.85
CA LEU A 488 -32.31 -10.53 1.13
C LEU A 488 -31.68 -11.18 2.39
N GLU A 489 -30.40 -10.93 2.60
CA GLU A 489 -29.58 -11.48 3.70
C GLU A 489 -29.04 -10.35 4.58
N LEU A 490 -28.84 -10.63 5.88
CA LEU A 490 -28.01 -9.82 6.79
C LEU A 490 -26.75 -10.58 7.16
N ASP A 491 -25.57 -9.96 7.06
CA ASP A 491 -24.30 -10.63 7.37
C ASP A 491 -24.27 -11.08 8.83
N ILE A 492 -24.67 -10.18 9.75
CA ILE A 492 -24.77 -10.46 11.18
C ILE A 492 -26.04 -9.83 11.75
N TYR A 493 -26.79 -10.59 12.55
CA TYR A 493 -27.98 -10.12 13.26
C TYR A 493 -27.97 -10.56 14.73
N ILE A 494 -28.22 -9.60 15.62
CA ILE A 494 -28.34 -9.80 17.07
C ILE A 494 -29.78 -9.45 17.47
N HIS A 495 -30.59 -10.47 17.71
CA HIS A 495 -32.03 -10.30 17.94
C HIS A 495 -32.31 -9.51 19.23
N GLU A 496 -31.58 -9.85 20.30
CA GLU A 496 -31.72 -9.33 21.65
C GLU A 496 -31.39 -7.83 21.74
N LYS A 497 -30.53 -7.35 20.83
CA LYS A 497 -30.12 -5.94 20.77
C LYS A 497 -30.82 -5.15 19.66
N ARG A 498 -31.62 -5.83 18.82
CA ARG A 498 -32.18 -5.27 17.57
C ARG A 498 -31.11 -4.60 16.70
N LEU A 499 -29.93 -5.22 16.63
CA LEU A 499 -28.81 -4.75 15.81
C LEU A 499 -28.61 -5.68 14.62
N ALA A 500 -28.33 -5.10 13.47
CA ALA A 500 -27.88 -5.80 12.27
C ALA A 500 -26.60 -5.14 11.75
N PHE A 501 -25.68 -5.93 11.20
CA PHE A 501 -24.43 -5.44 10.63
C PHE A 501 -24.27 -5.94 9.20
N GLU A 502 -23.72 -5.08 8.35
CA GLU A 502 -23.40 -5.35 6.95
C GLU A 502 -21.99 -4.86 6.65
N TYR A 503 -21.16 -5.70 6.02
CA TYR A 503 -19.86 -5.29 5.53
C TYR A 503 -19.93 -4.95 4.03
N GLN A 504 -19.70 -3.68 3.73
CA GLN A 504 -19.89 -3.13 2.39
C GLN A 504 -18.57 -3.11 1.65
N GLY A 505 -18.37 -4.10 0.77
CA GLY A 505 -17.20 -4.18 -0.12
C GLY A 505 -17.12 -3.04 -1.15
N ILE A 506 -16.00 -2.91 -1.86
CA ILE A 506 -15.80 -1.88 -2.90
C ILE A 506 -16.87 -1.92 -4.01
N GLN A 507 -17.44 -3.09 -4.26
CA GLN A 507 -18.51 -3.31 -5.23
C GLN A 507 -19.83 -2.58 -4.91
N HIS A 508 -20.00 -2.06 -3.69
CA HIS A 508 -21.16 -1.23 -3.33
C HIS A 508 -20.98 0.25 -3.76
N PHE A 509 -19.75 0.65 -4.07
CA PHE A 509 -19.39 2.06 -4.32
C PHE A 509 -18.93 2.30 -5.76
N GLN A 510 -18.34 1.30 -6.41
CA GLN A 510 -17.79 1.42 -7.75
C GLN A 510 -18.20 0.25 -8.65
N PRO A 511 -18.44 0.51 -9.94
CA PRO A 511 -18.78 -0.54 -10.89
C PRO A 511 -17.55 -1.41 -11.14
N VAL A 512 -17.64 -2.68 -10.77
CA VAL A 512 -16.57 -3.66 -11.01
C VAL A 512 -16.94 -4.49 -12.25
N GLN A 513 -16.22 -4.29 -13.37
CA GLN A 513 -16.49 -4.94 -14.66
C GLN A 513 -16.67 -6.46 -14.56
N HIS A 514 -15.77 -7.14 -13.82
CA HIS A 514 -15.82 -8.60 -13.62
C HIS A 514 -17.07 -9.09 -12.85
N TRP A 515 -17.81 -8.18 -12.21
CA TRP A 515 -18.98 -8.48 -11.37
C TRP A 515 -20.29 -7.95 -11.99
N GLY A 516 -20.28 -7.57 -13.27
CA GLY A 516 -21.46 -7.05 -13.97
C GLY A 516 -21.51 -5.52 -14.10
N GLY A 517 -20.42 -4.82 -13.72
CA GLY A 517 -20.23 -3.40 -13.98
C GLY A 517 -21.31 -2.51 -13.37
N GLN A 518 -21.72 -1.48 -14.12
CA GLN A 518 -22.68 -0.47 -13.66
C GLN A 518 -24.06 -1.04 -13.32
N CYS A 519 -24.54 -2.01 -14.11
CA CYS A 519 -25.85 -2.63 -13.88
C CYS A 519 -25.89 -3.35 -12.53
N GLN A 520 -24.82 -4.04 -12.14
CA GLN A 520 -24.78 -4.75 -10.86
C GLN A 520 -24.67 -3.78 -9.68
N LEU A 521 -23.95 -2.66 -9.84
CA LEU A 521 -23.85 -1.61 -8.81
C LEU A 521 -25.23 -1.03 -8.47
N GLU A 522 -26.05 -0.74 -9.48
CA GLU A 522 -27.41 -0.19 -9.30
C GLU A 522 -28.33 -1.17 -8.56
N ILE A 523 -28.26 -2.46 -8.90
CA ILE A 523 -29.00 -3.52 -8.19
C ILE A 523 -28.55 -3.61 -6.74
N GLN A 524 -27.25 -3.53 -6.49
CA GLN A 524 -26.70 -3.61 -5.14
C GLN A 524 -27.14 -2.42 -4.28
N GLN A 525 -27.09 -1.20 -4.82
CA GLN A 525 -27.56 0.01 -4.14
C GLN A 525 -29.06 -0.04 -3.82
N GLU A 526 -29.87 -0.57 -4.73
CA GLU A 526 -31.30 -0.77 -4.49
C GLU A 526 -31.54 -1.82 -3.39
N HIS A 527 -30.77 -2.91 -3.37
CA HIS A 527 -30.82 -3.90 -2.29
C HIS A 527 -30.43 -3.31 -0.94
N ASP A 528 -29.35 -2.54 -0.87
CA ASP A 528 -28.88 -1.92 0.37
C ASP A 528 -29.92 -0.93 0.93
N LYS A 529 -30.51 -0.11 0.05
CA LYS A 529 -31.61 0.80 0.39
C LYS A 529 -32.81 0.04 0.95
N ARG A 530 -33.22 -1.04 0.27
CA ARG A 530 -34.35 -1.86 0.69
C ARG A 530 -34.08 -2.56 2.03
N LYS A 531 -32.86 -3.06 2.28
CA LYS A 531 -32.47 -3.60 3.59
C LYS A 531 -32.60 -2.54 4.68
N ALA A 532 -32.08 -1.34 4.43
CA ALA A 532 -32.13 -0.23 5.37
C ALA A 532 -33.57 0.17 5.72
N ASP A 533 -34.44 0.31 4.73
CA ASP A 533 -35.85 0.67 4.93
C ASP A 533 -36.61 -0.40 5.72
N ILE A 534 -36.42 -1.69 5.39
CA ILE A 534 -37.07 -2.80 6.11
C ILE A 534 -36.59 -2.87 7.56
N CYS A 535 -35.28 -2.72 7.81
CA CYS A 535 -34.72 -2.72 9.16
C CYS A 535 -35.26 -1.54 9.98
N LYS A 536 -35.27 -0.34 9.40
CA LYS A 536 -35.78 0.87 10.04
C LYS A 536 -37.25 0.75 10.43
N ASN A 537 -38.11 0.26 9.53
CA ASN A 537 -39.53 0.06 9.78
C ASN A 537 -39.82 -0.95 10.92
N ARG A 538 -38.84 -1.81 11.24
CA ARG A 538 -38.94 -2.82 12.31
C ARG A 538 -38.24 -2.41 13.60
N GLY A 539 -37.68 -1.20 13.65
CA GLY A 539 -36.89 -0.72 14.79
C GLY A 539 -35.60 -1.53 14.99
N ILE A 540 -35.00 -2.01 13.90
CA ILE A 540 -33.68 -2.67 13.87
C ILE A 540 -32.68 -1.63 13.37
N THR A 541 -31.63 -1.38 14.15
CA THR A 541 -30.53 -0.50 13.75
C THR A 541 -29.59 -1.29 12.85
N LEU A 542 -29.52 -0.89 11.57
CA LEU A 542 -28.61 -1.48 10.58
C LEU A 542 -27.32 -0.65 10.53
N ILE A 543 -26.20 -1.29 10.87
CA ILE A 543 -24.88 -0.68 10.93
C ILE A 543 -24.08 -1.19 9.72
N ALA A 544 -23.85 -0.31 8.75
CA ALA A 544 -23.00 -0.60 7.61
C ALA A 544 -21.53 -0.23 7.93
N ILE A 545 -20.61 -1.14 7.64
CA ILE A 545 -19.16 -0.95 7.79
C ILE A 545 -18.51 -1.07 6.42
N ASN A 546 -17.84 -0.01 5.98
CA ASN A 546 -17.32 0.07 4.62
C ASN A 546 -15.94 -0.60 4.51
N TYR A 547 -15.57 -0.98 3.29
CA TYR A 547 -14.30 -1.68 3.02
C TYR A 547 -13.04 -0.86 3.33
N ASP A 548 -13.16 0.47 3.38
CA ASP A 548 -12.09 1.40 3.74
C ASP A 548 -12.00 1.66 5.25
N GLU A 549 -12.92 1.11 6.05
CA GLU A 549 -12.90 1.20 7.51
C GLU A 549 -12.06 0.08 8.13
N GLN A 550 -11.22 0.44 9.10
CA GLN A 550 -10.37 -0.53 9.78
C GLN A 550 -11.19 -1.45 10.69
N LEU A 551 -11.09 -2.76 10.50
CA LEU A 551 -11.75 -3.76 11.35
C LEU A 551 -10.94 -4.03 12.63
N THR A 552 -10.90 -3.07 13.55
CA THR A 552 -10.37 -3.22 14.92
C THR A 552 -11.50 -3.17 15.94
N GLU A 553 -11.33 -3.79 17.10
CA GLU A 553 -12.35 -3.77 18.16
C GLU A 553 -12.71 -2.33 18.59
N GLU A 554 -11.71 -1.46 18.74
CA GLU A 554 -11.90 -0.05 19.10
C GLU A 554 -12.70 0.72 18.02
N ASN A 555 -12.40 0.51 16.74
CA ASN A 555 -13.10 1.18 15.66
C ASN A 555 -14.52 0.65 15.49
N VAL A 556 -14.73 -0.67 15.52
CA VAL A 556 -16.07 -1.27 15.43
C VAL A 556 -16.94 -0.82 16.61
N LYS A 557 -16.38 -0.75 17.82
CA LYS A 557 -17.08 -0.21 18.99
C LYS A 557 -17.44 1.27 18.83
N SER A 558 -16.50 2.08 18.35
CA SER A 558 -16.75 3.50 18.05
C SER A 558 -17.84 3.71 17.00
N ILE A 559 -17.88 2.85 15.96
CA ILE A 559 -18.95 2.83 14.96
C ILE A 559 -20.28 2.48 15.64
N ILE A 560 -20.36 1.41 16.42
CA ILE A 560 -21.58 1.03 17.15
C ILE A 560 -22.08 2.20 18.03
N ASP A 561 -21.19 2.81 18.80
CA ASP A 561 -21.46 3.96 19.68
C ASP A 561 -21.81 5.26 18.92
N SER A 562 -21.83 5.25 17.59
CA SER A 562 -22.32 6.36 16.77
C SER A 562 -23.76 6.17 16.28
N TYR A 563 -24.25 4.92 16.32
CA TYR A 563 -25.62 4.55 15.96
C TYR A 563 -26.52 4.36 17.19
N LEU A 564 -25.92 4.23 18.38
CA LEU A 564 -26.55 4.16 19.70
C LEU A 564 -26.35 5.49 20.44
#